data_AF-A0A090RAM5-F1
#
_entry.id   AF-A0A090RAM5-F1
#
_cell.length_a   1.000
_cell.length_b   1.000
_cell.length_c   1.000
_cell.angle_alpha   90.00
_cell.angle_beta   90.00
_cell.angle_gamma   90.00
#
_symmetry.space_group_name_H-M   'P 1'
#
loop_
_entity.id
_entity.type
_entity.pdbx_description
1 polymer ?
#
loop_
_entity_poly.entity_id
_entity_poly.type
_entity_poly.pdbx_seq_one_letter_code
_entity_poly.pdbx_strand_id
1 'polypeptide(L)'
;MPAGCGPTPVDGYSVAELQTARKENRLLAVIQAFAAPRYREGYVKGVHDHDAEKILAALLPCYEQAGLLRFGQAERASVLLWLAALGYKDYLVWCQQARNAVLMQQHLGSNTAFDHVKTTLLAHITPQANAIPEQCAEYAIAILSDEGAASILPVDISRDALELSETYLSFRRSLGWSNPTQPAHEAFTDHQQWLSAYAAHQAAEKGDHTAQAFITEAAVLATLQSDTQDSEEEVAQLSVKAVEFSLMTTVKGLLGEHARLDNGTLTVVLDEFLQRCAHHQHHTLPQYDAYLEQRATLLSDAKTQLRLNEFLPRPLTSFVRNKLISDSYLPLIGDNLAKQMGTVGENKRTDLMGMLLLISPPGYGKTTLIEYVAHKLGWCS
;
A
#
# COMPACT_ATOMS: atom_id res chain seq x y z
N MET A 1 37.14 -2.37 1.74
CA MET A 1 36.52 -2.32 0.40
C MET A 1 36.22 -3.75 0.01
N PRO A 2 34.96 -4.14 -0.29
CA PRO A 2 33.89 -3.36 -0.92
C PRO A 2 33.18 -2.47 0.10
N ALA A 3 32.90 -1.18 -0.13
CA ALA A 3 32.21 -0.50 -1.24
C ALA A 3 30.69 -0.68 -1.19
N GLY A 4 30.04 0.20 -0.42
CA GLY A 4 28.82 0.88 -0.87
C GLY A 4 27.49 0.18 -0.66
N CYS A 5 27.04 0.04 0.59
CA CYS A 5 25.61 0.20 0.88
C CYS A 5 25.42 1.66 1.33
N GLY A 6 25.34 2.56 0.36
CA GLY A 6 24.79 3.89 0.65
C GLY A 6 23.33 3.73 1.08
N PRO A 7 22.78 4.65 1.88
CA PRO A 7 21.35 4.63 2.18
C PRO A 7 20.60 4.56 0.86
N THR A 8 19.75 3.56 0.68
CA THR A 8 18.77 3.55 -0.41
C THR A 8 18.06 4.91 -0.38
N PRO A 9 18.09 5.70 -1.47
CA PRO A 9 17.34 6.94 -1.51
C PRO A 9 15.89 6.60 -1.17
N VAL A 10 15.30 7.38 -0.26
CA VAL A 10 13.87 7.30 0.02
C VAL A 10 13.18 7.80 -1.24
N ASP A 11 12.96 6.90 -2.19
CA ASP A 11 12.27 7.20 -3.44
C ASP A 11 10.79 7.47 -3.13
N GLY A 12 10.44 8.74 -2.92
CA GLY A 12 9.06 9.12 -2.64
C GLY A 12 8.89 10.61 -2.40
N TYR A 13 7.65 11.08 -2.53
CA TYR A 13 7.24 12.41 -2.13
C TYR A 13 6.72 12.36 -0.69
N SER A 14 7.10 13.33 0.12
CA SER A 14 6.49 13.55 1.43
C SER A 14 5.01 13.91 1.27
N VAL A 15 4.21 13.62 2.31
CA VAL A 15 2.79 14.00 2.32
C VAL A 15 2.60 15.51 2.15
N ALA A 16 3.50 16.32 2.69
CA ALA A 16 3.48 17.78 2.55
C ALA A 16 3.70 18.22 1.09
N GLU A 17 4.62 17.56 0.37
CA GLU A 17 4.84 17.81 -1.06
C GLU A 17 3.63 17.39 -1.89
N LEU A 18 3.03 16.24 -1.61
CA LEU A 18 1.81 15.77 -2.29
C LEU A 18 0.62 16.72 -2.06
N GLN A 19 0.45 17.21 -0.84
CA GLN A 19 -0.56 18.22 -0.50
C GLN A 19 -0.36 19.53 -1.25
N THR A 20 0.89 19.99 -1.32
CA THR A 20 1.26 21.19 -2.06
C THR A 20 0.99 21.01 -3.56
N ALA A 21 1.40 19.87 -4.12
CA ALA A 21 1.12 19.52 -5.51
C ALA A 21 -0.38 19.45 -5.82
N ARG A 22 -1.20 18.92 -4.89
CA ARG A 22 -2.67 18.93 -5.03
C ARG A 22 -3.22 20.36 -5.07
N LYS A 23 -2.81 21.22 -4.13
CA LYS A 23 -3.27 22.62 -4.04
C LYS A 23 -2.89 23.43 -5.29
N GLU A 24 -1.77 23.09 -5.92
CA GLU A 24 -1.27 23.76 -7.13
C GLU A 24 -1.69 23.08 -8.45
N ASN A 25 -2.55 22.06 -8.42
CA ASN A 25 -2.97 21.28 -9.60
C ASN A 25 -1.79 20.65 -10.38
N ARG A 26 -0.75 20.22 -9.64
CA ARG A 26 0.45 19.54 -10.17
C ARG A 26 0.51 18.06 -9.78
N LEU A 27 -0.54 17.52 -9.18
CA LEU A 27 -0.56 16.16 -8.62
C LEU A 27 -0.32 15.09 -9.70
N LEU A 28 -1.00 15.17 -10.86
CA LEU A 28 -0.76 14.24 -11.97
C LEU A 28 0.70 14.22 -12.44
N ALA A 29 1.34 15.38 -12.56
CA ALA A 29 2.72 15.47 -13.03
C ALA A 29 3.70 14.79 -12.06
N VAL A 30 3.46 14.96 -10.76
CA VAL A 30 4.21 14.31 -9.68
C VAL A 30 4.04 12.79 -9.75
N ILE A 31 2.81 12.30 -9.96
CA ILE A 31 2.52 10.87 -10.10
C ILE A 31 3.19 10.27 -11.33
N GLN A 32 3.09 10.94 -12.49
CA GLN A 32 3.72 10.48 -13.73
C GLN A 32 5.24 10.41 -13.61
N ALA A 33 5.87 11.39 -12.95
CA ALA A 33 7.30 11.38 -12.68
C ALA A 33 7.70 10.22 -11.77
N PHE A 34 6.89 9.94 -10.74
CA PHE A 34 7.10 8.79 -9.85
C PHE A 34 6.91 7.44 -10.55
N ALA A 35 5.91 7.31 -11.42
CA ALA A 35 5.54 6.05 -12.05
C ALA A 35 6.40 5.71 -13.29
N ALA A 36 6.94 6.71 -13.99
CA ALA A 36 7.72 6.53 -15.22
C ALA A 36 8.83 5.45 -15.18
N PRO A 37 9.67 5.33 -14.12
CA PRO A 37 10.69 4.28 -14.07
C PRO A 37 10.12 2.89 -13.70
N ARG A 38 8.88 2.81 -13.23
CA ARG A 38 8.22 1.61 -12.69
C ARG A 38 7.31 0.93 -13.72
N TYR A 39 7.82 0.69 -14.92
CA TYR A 39 7.09 0.02 -16.01
C TYR A 39 6.87 -1.50 -15.78
N ARG A 40 7.33 -2.03 -14.65
CA ARG A 40 7.08 -3.42 -14.22
C ARG A 40 5.72 -3.48 -13.50
N GLU A 41 5.27 -4.67 -13.09
CA GLU A 41 4.06 -4.84 -12.26
C GLU A 41 2.70 -4.50 -12.93
N GLY A 42 2.64 -4.50 -14.27
CA GLY A 42 1.37 -4.30 -14.99
C GLY A 42 0.90 -2.84 -15.01
N TYR A 43 1.81 -1.88 -14.78
CA TYR A 43 1.52 -0.45 -14.90
C TYR A 43 1.06 -0.08 -16.32
N VAL A 44 -0.14 0.52 -16.43
CA VAL A 44 -0.69 1.07 -17.67
C VAL A 44 -0.68 2.59 -17.59
N LYS A 45 0.28 3.19 -18.31
CA LYS A 45 0.45 4.64 -18.39
C LYS A 45 -0.84 5.34 -18.82
N GLY A 46 -1.16 6.48 -18.20
CA GLY A 46 -2.38 7.24 -18.43
C GLY A 46 -3.59 6.72 -17.65
N VAL A 47 -3.83 5.41 -17.63
CA VAL A 47 -4.92 4.80 -16.86
C VAL A 47 -4.59 4.85 -15.37
N HIS A 48 -3.47 4.26 -14.96
CA HIS A 48 -3.08 4.21 -13.54
C HIS A 48 -2.66 5.57 -13.01
N ASP A 49 -2.14 6.46 -13.86
CA ASP A 49 -1.79 7.83 -13.45
C ASP A 49 -3.04 8.63 -13.08
N HIS A 50 -4.08 8.54 -13.91
CA HIS A 50 -5.38 9.19 -13.68
C HIS A 50 -6.07 8.63 -12.43
N ASP A 51 -6.07 7.30 -12.28
CA ASP A 51 -6.66 6.65 -11.11
C ASP A 51 -5.94 7.03 -9.81
N ALA A 52 -4.60 7.00 -9.83
CA ALA A 52 -3.80 7.42 -8.68
C ALA A 52 -4.02 8.89 -8.32
N GLU A 53 -4.15 9.79 -9.31
CA GLU A 53 -4.47 11.20 -9.05
C GLU A 53 -5.80 11.34 -8.33
N LYS A 54 -6.85 10.69 -8.83
CA LYS A 54 -8.18 10.75 -8.23
C LYS A 54 -8.22 10.18 -6.81
N ILE A 55 -7.55 9.04 -6.60
CA ILE A 55 -7.46 8.40 -5.28
C ILE A 55 -6.71 9.32 -4.31
N LEU A 56 -5.55 9.83 -4.69
CA LEU A 56 -4.76 10.72 -3.82
C LEU A 56 -5.46 12.06 -3.57
N ALA A 57 -6.11 12.64 -4.57
CA ALA A 57 -6.86 13.88 -4.42
C ALA A 57 -7.99 13.74 -3.39
N ALA A 58 -8.65 12.58 -3.35
CA ALA A 58 -9.70 12.26 -2.38
C ALA A 58 -9.16 11.93 -0.98
N LEU A 59 -8.01 11.24 -0.89
CA LEU A 59 -7.46 10.75 0.38
C LEU A 59 -6.60 11.78 1.12
N LEU A 60 -5.83 12.60 0.43
CA LEU A 60 -4.92 13.57 1.06
C LEU A 60 -5.61 14.50 2.09
N PRO A 61 -6.80 15.08 1.83
CA PRO A 61 -7.45 15.94 2.83
C PRO A 61 -7.89 15.15 4.06
N CYS A 62 -8.41 13.94 3.86
CA CYS A 62 -8.77 13.04 4.95
C CYS A 62 -7.53 12.65 5.77
N TYR A 63 -6.43 12.31 5.09
CA TYR A 63 -5.16 11.99 5.72
C TYR A 63 -4.68 13.13 6.62
N GLU A 64 -4.68 14.37 6.13
CA GLU A 64 -4.24 15.56 6.87
C GLU A 64 -5.02 15.74 8.19
N GLN A 65 -6.33 15.51 8.16
CA GLN A 65 -7.20 15.69 9.33
C GLN A 65 -7.25 14.48 10.28
N ALA A 66 -6.94 13.27 9.79
CA ALA A 66 -7.12 12.03 10.55
C ALA A 66 -6.27 11.91 11.83
N GLY A 67 -5.16 12.64 11.97
CA GLY A 67 -4.30 12.53 13.15
C GLY A 67 -3.90 11.08 13.43
N LEU A 68 -4.19 10.59 14.63
CA LEU A 68 -3.92 9.20 15.03
C LEU A 68 -4.93 8.17 14.48
N LEU A 69 -6.03 8.60 13.86
CA LEU A 69 -6.96 7.71 13.14
C LEU A 69 -6.34 7.08 11.88
N ARG A 70 -5.08 7.42 11.55
CA ARG A 70 -4.29 6.76 10.51
C ARG A 70 -3.78 5.38 10.96
N PHE A 71 -3.69 5.13 12.27
CA PHE A 71 -3.44 3.79 12.80
C PHE A 71 -4.70 2.95 12.63
N GLY A 72 -4.52 1.69 12.27
CA GLY A 72 -5.62 0.77 12.04
C GLY A 72 -6.50 0.56 13.26
N GLN A 73 -7.77 0.22 13.01
CA GLN A 73 -8.72 0.01 14.09
C GLN A 73 -8.32 -1.10 15.05
N ALA A 74 -7.64 -2.16 14.59
CA ALA A 74 -7.21 -3.27 15.44
C ALA A 74 -6.10 -2.85 16.42
N GLU A 75 -5.14 -2.07 15.94
CA GLU A 75 -4.08 -1.47 16.74
C GLU A 75 -4.66 -0.51 17.78
N ARG A 76 -5.57 0.38 17.34
CA ARG A 76 -6.21 1.32 18.25
C ARG A 76 -7.04 0.61 19.31
N ALA A 77 -7.85 -0.39 18.93
CA ALA A 77 -8.64 -1.18 19.86
C ALA A 77 -7.77 -1.91 20.89
N SER A 78 -6.65 -2.51 20.47
CA SER A 78 -5.69 -3.14 21.39
C SER A 78 -5.18 -2.20 22.47
N VAL A 79 -4.76 -1.00 22.06
CA VAL A 79 -4.22 -0.01 23.00
C VAL A 79 -5.32 0.53 23.91
N LEU A 80 -6.51 0.82 23.37
CA LEU A 80 -7.62 1.35 24.16
C LEU A 80 -8.13 0.35 25.21
N LEU A 81 -8.20 -0.95 24.87
CA LEU A 81 -8.54 -2.00 25.82
C LEU A 81 -7.47 -2.16 26.91
N TRP A 82 -6.19 -2.05 26.54
CA TRP A 82 -5.09 -2.08 27.52
C TRP A 82 -5.13 -0.86 28.45
N LEU A 83 -5.36 0.35 27.91
CA LEU A 83 -5.47 1.58 28.68
C LEU A 83 -6.67 1.56 29.63
N ALA A 84 -7.81 1.03 29.19
CA ALA A 84 -9.01 0.88 30.02
C ALA A 84 -8.81 -0.08 31.20
N ALA A 85 -7.88 -1.03 31.08
CA ALA A 85 -7.52 -1.95 32.16
C ALA A 85 -6.37 -1.42 33.06
N LEU A 86 -5.81 -0.25 32.76
CA LEU A 86 -4.61 0.27 33.40
C LEU A 86 -4.96 1.16 34.60
N GLY A 87 -4.36 0.86 35.76
CA GLY A 87 -4.47 1.72 36.93
C GLY A 87 -3.86 3.10 36.70
N TYR A 88 -4.45 4.15 37.28
CA TYR A 88 -4.07 5.54 37.05
C TYR A 88 -2.60 5.84 37.34
N LYS A 89 -1.99 5.17 38.34
CA LYS A 89 -0.56 5.33 38.66
C LYS A 89 0.35 4.83 37.55
N ASP A 90 0.07 3.63 37.03
CA ASP A 90 0.85 3.05 35.93
C ASP A 90 0.65 3.86 34.66
N TYR A 91 -0.58 4.31 34.41
CA TYR A 91 -0.92 5.21 33.31
C TYR A 91 -0.05 6.48 33.29
N LEU A 92 0.13 7.15 34.44
CA LEU A 92 0.99 8.33 34.53
C LEU A 92 2.47 8.03 34.23
N VAL A 93 2.96 6.86 34.66
CA VAL A 93 4.32 6.41 34.34
C VAL A 93 4.49 6.24 32.82
N TRP A 94 3.51 5.62 32.16
CA TRP A 94 3.52 5.44 30.71
C TRP A 94 3.45 6.76 29.95
N CYS A 95 2.61 7.71 30.39
CA CYS A 95 2.58 9.06 29.83
C CYS A 95 3.95 9.75 29.92
N GLN A 96 4.57 9.68 31.09
CA GLN A 96 5.89 10.29 31.30
C GLN A 96 6.96 9.64 30.43
N GLN A 97 6.98 8.30 30.34
CA GLN A 97 7.94 7.56 29.52
C GLN A 97 7.77 7.86 28.03
N ALA A 98 6.53 7.81 27.53
CA ALA A 98 6.21 8.11 26.13
C ALA A 98 6.61 9.56 25.77
N ARG A 99 6.24 10.53 26.61
CA ARG A 99 6.59 11.94 26.41
C ARG A 99 8.11 12.17 26.39
N ASN A 100 8.83 11.59 27.35
CA ASN A 100 10.28 11.69 27.39
C ASN A 100 10.93 11.07 26.15
N ALA A 101 10.45 9.91 25.72
CA ALA A 101 10.95 9.24 24.52
C ALA A 101 10.77 10.11 23.26
N VAL A 102 9.58 10.70 23.07
CA VAL A 102 9.29 11.59 21.94
C VAL A 102 10.13 12.87 22.00
N LEU A 103 10.29 13.49 23.18
CA LEU A 103 11.13 14.68 23.35
C LEU A 103 12.61 14.40 23.03
N MET A 104 13.14 13.25 23.48
CA MET A 104 14.52 12.84 23.18
C MET A 104 14.72 12.59 21.68
N GLN A 105 13.74 11.96 21.02
CA GLN A 105 13.78 11.74 19.59
C GLN A 105 13.76 13.08 18.83
N GLN A 106 12.85 14.00 19.17
CA GLN A 106 12.67 15.26 18.45
C GLN A 106 13.79 16.27 18.69
N HIS A 107 14.26 16.43 19.93
CA HIS A 107 15.23 17.47 20.28
C HIS A 107 16.68 16.99 20.29
N LEU A 108 16.92 15.70 20.50
CA LEU A 108 18.28 15.14 20.58
C LEU A 108 18.59 14.17 19.42
N GLY A 109 17.60 13.82 18.58
CA GLY A 109 17.77 12.86 17.49
C GLY A 109 18.02 11.42 17.96
N SER A 110 17.74 11.11 19.23
CA SER A 110 18.04 9.81 19.82
C SER A 110 16.81 8.92 19.90
N ASN A 111 16.81 7.81 19.16
CA ASN A 111 15.73 6.81 19.18
C ASN A 111 15.80 5.83 20.36
N THR A 112 16.89 5.83 21.14
CA THR A 112 17.13 4.82 22.19
C THR A 112 15.99 4.71 23.20
N ALA A 113 15.48 5.83 23.71
CA ALA A 113 14.35 5.85 24.64
C ALA A 113 13.04 5.41 23.97
N PHE A 114 12.82 5.82 22.71
CA PHE A 114 11.67 5.42 21.92
C PHE A 114 11.65 3.90 21.69
N ASP A 115 12.77 3.34 21.22
CA ASP A 115 12.92 1.90 20.97
C ASP A 115 12.77 1.09 22.25
N HIS A 116 13.27 1.60 23.38
CA HIS A 116 13.10 0.97 24.68
C HIS A 116 11.62 0.95 25.12
N VAL A 117 10.93 2.10 25.11
CA VAL A 117 9.51 2.18 25.48
C VAL A 117 8.67 1.32 24.54
N LYS A 118 8.95 1.34 23.23
CA LYS A 118 8.28 0.50 22.23
C LYS A 118 8.44 -0.99 22.56
N THR A 119 9.67 -1.43 22.86
CA THR A 119 9.95 -2.82 23.24
C THR A 119 9.22 -3.24 24.51
N THR A 120 9.15 -2.36 25.51
CA THR A 120 8.42 -2.65 26.74
C THR A 120 6.91 -2.73 26.48
N LEU A 121 6.34 -1.81 25.70
CA LEU A 121 4.90 -1.83 25.35
C LEU A 121 4.49 -3.08 24.57
N LEU A 122 5.36 -3.60 23.69
CA LEU A 122 5.13 -4.87 22.98
C LEU A 122 4.89 -6.06 23.93
N ALA A 123 5.45 -6.01 25.15
CA ALA A 123 5.24 -7.06 26.16
C ALA A 123 3.96 -6.86 27.00
N HIS A 124 3.40 -5.65 27.04
CA HIS A 124 2.23 -5.31 27.86
C HIS A 124 0.93 -5.26 27.08
N ILE A 125 0.98 -4.94 25.79
CA ILE A 125 -0.20 -4.79 24.94
C ILE A 125 -0.48 -6.10 24.22
N THR A 126 -1.67 -6.65 24.43
CA THR A 126 -2.11 -7.84 23.69
C THR A 126 -2.75 -7.41 22.37
N PRO A 127 -2.15 -7.75 21.20
CA PRO A 127 -2.69 -7.38 19.90
C PRO A 127 -4.00 -8.13 19.61
N GLN A 128 -5.00 -7.42 19.09
CA GLN A 128 -6.23 -7.99 18.56
C GLN A 128 -5.95 -8.70 17.22
N ALA A 129 -6.92 -9.48 16.74
CA ALA A 129 -6.81 -10.13 15.43
C ALA A 129 -6.52 -9.08 14.33
N ASN A 130 -5.53 -9.39 13.48
CA ASN A 130 -5.02 -8.54 12.39
C ASN A 130 -4.26 -7.28 12.83
N ALA A 131 -4.07 -7.02 14.13
CA ALA A 131 -3.24 -5.92 14.59
C ALA A 131 -1.76 -6.23 14.40
N ILE A 132 -0.99 -5.23 13.97
CA ILE A 132 0.48 -5.29 13.92
C ILE A 132 1.03 -4.86 15.28
N PRO A 133 1.72 -5.73 16.06
CA PRO A 133 2.18 -5.40 17.41
C PRO A 133 3.03 -4.12 17.47
N GLU A 134 3.91 -3.93 16.49
CA GLU A 134 4.78 -2.76 16.41
C GLU A 134 3.98 -1.47 16.24
N GLN A 135 2.88 -1.50 15.48
CA GLN A 135 2.00 -0.35 15.28
C GLN A 135 1.12 -0.11 16.52
N CYS A 136 0.78 -1.14 17.29
CA CYS A 136 0.12 -0.97 18.59
C CYS A 136 1.02 -0.18 19.55
N ALA A 137 2.29 -0.57 19.66
CA ALA A 137 3.25 0.13 20.52
C ALA A 137 3.52 1.57 20.04
N GLU A 138 3.63 1.81 18.73
CA GLU A 138 3.78 3.15 18.16
C GLU A 138 2.55 4.04 18.41
N TYR A 139 1.33 3.50 18.23
CA TYR A 139 0.11 4.22 18.56
C TYR A 139 0.03 4.54 20.05
N ALA A 140 0.37 3.59 20.92
CA ALA A 140 0.42 3.80 22.37
C ALA A 140 1.39 4.93 22.75
N ILE A 141 2.61 4.94 22.20
CA ILE A 141 3.55 6.05 22.43
C ILE A 141 2.96 7.37 21.93
N ALA A 142 2.39 7.38 20.74
CA ALA A 142 1.84 8.59 20.14
C ALA A 142 0.72 9.19 20.99
N ILE A 143 -0.26 8.38 21.41
CA ILE A 143 -1.40 8.85 22.22
C ILE A 143 -1.00 9.24 23.65
N LEU A 144 -0.07 8.50 24.28
CA LEU A 144 0.39 8.76 25.65
C LEU A 144 1.37 9.95 25.74
N SER A 145 2.03 10.30 24.64
CA SER A 145 2.95 11.44 24.59
C SER A 145 2.24 12.79 24.57
N ASP A 146 0.93 12.82 24.30
CA ASP A 146 0.11 14.03 24.29
C ASP A 146 0.20 14.76 25.65
N GLU A 147 0.28 16.09 25.62
CA GLU A 147 0.36 16.90 26.83
C GLU A 147 -0.91 16.81 27.67
N GLY A 148 -2.08 16.71 27.02
CA GLY A 148 -3.40 16.59 27.63
C GLY A 148 -3.68 15.23 28.28
N ALA A 149 -2.88 14.21 27.96
CA ALA A 149 -3.05 12.86 28.47
C ALA A 149 -3.01 12.77 30.01
N ALA A 150 -2.29 13.65 30.71
CA ALA A 150 -1.97 13.46 32.12
C ALA A 150 -3.18 13.45 33.09
N SER A 151 -4.35 13.97 32.70
CA SER A 151 -5.54 13.98 33.57
C SER A 151 -6.67 13.12 33.00
N ILE A 152 -7.07 13.38 31.76
CA ILE A 152 -8.10 12.64 31.04
C ILE A 152 -7.56 12.49 29.62
N LEU A 153 -7.44 11.26 29.12
CA LEU A 153 -6.90 11.02 27.79
C LEU A 153 -7.95 11.35 26.73
N PRO A 154 -7.76 12.38 25.90
CA PRO A 154 -8.63 12.56 24.73
C PRO A 154 -8.35 11.44 23.72
N VAL A 155 -9.40 10.74 23.30
CA VAL A 155 -9.34 9.70 22.28
C VAL A 155 -10.22 10.14 21.12
N ASP A 156 -9.59 10.50 20.01
CA ASP A 156 -10.30 10.71 18.75
C ASP A 156 -10.77 9.37 18.19
N ILE A 157 -12.03 9.33 17.75
CA ILE A 157 -12.66 8.19 17.10
C ILE A 157 -13.36 8.61 15.82
N SER A 158 -13.57 7.66 14.91
CA SER A 158 -14.33 7.94 13.69
C SER A 158 -15.80 8.20 14.01
N ARG A 159 -16.39 9.18 13.31
CA ARG A 159 -17.82 9.46 13.39
C ARG A 159 -18.66 8.23 13.05
N ASP A 160 -18.23 7.52 12.02
CA ASP A 160 -18.93 6.36 11.47
C ASP A 160 -18.94 5.18 12.47
N ALA A 161 -17.85 4.97 13.22
CA ALA A 161 -17.82 3.97 14.29
C ALA A 161 -18.68 4.37 15.50
N LEU A 162 -18.74 5.65 15.85
CA LEU A 162 -19.61 6.12 16.94
C LEU A 162 -21.08 5.87 16.60
N GLU A 163 -21.52 6.32 15.43
CA GLU A 163 -22.90 6.13 14.96
C GLU A 163 -23.26 4.64 14.85
N LEU A 164 -22.34 3.82 14.32
CA LEU A 164 -22.51 2.37 14.28
C LEU A 164 -22.66 1.78 15.68
N SER A 165 -21.81 2.17 16.63
CA SER A 165 -21.85 1.67 18.01
C SER A 165 -23.17 2.03 18.71
N GLU A 166 -23.63 3.28 18.58
CA GLU A 166 -24.88 3.73 19.20
C GLU A 166 -26.12 3.01 18.63
N THR A 167 -26.21 2.92 17.30
CA THR A 167 -27.33 2.24 16.64
C THR A 167 -27.34 0.75 16.95
N TYR A 168 -26.17 0.11 16.95
CA TYR A 168 -25.99 -1.28 17.37
C TYR A 168 -26.40 -1.52 18.82
N LEU A 169 -25.93 -0.70 19.77
CA LEU A 169 -26.26 -0.87 21.19
C LEU A 169 -27.75 -0.65 21.44
N SER A 170 -28.36 0.33 20.77
CA SER A 170 -29.82 0.54 20.79
C SER A 170 -30.56 -0.70 20.29
N PHE A 171 -30.14 -1.27 19.16
CA PHE A 171 -30.69 -2.51 18.63
C PHE A 171 -30.53 -3.67 19.62
N ARG A 172 -29.34 -3.88 20.19
CA ARG A 172 -29.09 -4.95 21.16
C ARG A 172 -29.97 -4.81 22.41
N ARG A 173 -30.11 -3.60 22.95
CA ARG A 173 -30.99 -3.29 24.08
C ARG A 173 -32.46 -3.54 23.75
N SER A 174 -32.90 -3.27 22.51
CA SER A 174 -34.26 -3.57 22.06
C SER A 174 -34.59 -5.07 22.07
N LEU A 175 -33.57 -5.93 21.94
CA LEU A 175 -33.66 -7.38 22.08
C LEU A 175 -33.60 -7.86 23.55
N GLY A 176 -33.55 -6.94 24.51
CA GLY A 176 -33.45 -7.26 25.93
C GLY A 176 -32.03 -7.46 26.46
N TRP A 177 -31.00 -7.10 25.68
CA TRP A 177 -29.64 -7.16 26.18
C TRP A 177 -29.37 -6.07 27.23
N SER A 178 -28.67 -6.47 28.29
CA SER A 178 -28.07 -5.62 29.31
C SER A 178 -26.58 -5.90 29.39
N ASN A 179 -25.78 -4.90 29.76
CA ASN A 179 -24.33 -5.09 29.87
C ASN A 179 -23.99 -6.07 31.01
N PRO A 180 -23.41 -7.24 30.73
CA PRO A 180 -22.95 -8.14 31.78
C PRO A 180 -21.63 -7.65 32.37
N THR A 181 -21.43 -7.86 33.66
CA THR A 181 -20.10 -7.67 34.28
C THR A 181 -19.17 -8.77 33.80
N GLN A 182 -18.24 -8.43 32.91
CA GLN A 182 -17.27 -9.35 32.35
C GLN A 182 -15.96 -8.62 32.01
N PRO A 183 -14.82 -9.33 31.86
CA PRO A 183 -13.57 -8.71 31.45
C PRO A 183 -13.69 -7.99 30.09
N ALA A 184 -13.04 -6.84 29.93
CA ALA A 184 -13.13 -6.00 28.73
C ALA A 184 -12.80 -6.76 27.42
N HIS A 185 -11.87 -7.72 27.46
CA HIS A 185 -11.52 -8.53 26.29
C HIS A 185 -12.65 -9.50 25.87
N GLU A 186 -13.40 -10.05 26.82
CA GLU A 186 -14.57 -10.89 26.55
C GLU A 186 -15.71 -10.03 26.00
N ALA A 187 -15.96 -8.88 26.61
CA ALA A 187 -16.95 -7.90 26.12
C ALA A 187 -16.65 -7.43 24.70
N PHE A 188 -15.39 -7.09 24.41
CA PHE A 188 -14.97 -6.72 23.07
C PHE A 188 -15.21 -7.83 22.04
N THR A 189 -14.87 -9.07 22.38
CA THR A 189 -15.07 -10.23 21.50
C THR A 189 -16.55 -10.46 21.21
N ASP A 190 -17.41 -10.38 22.23
CA ASP A 190 -18.87 -10.50 22.10
C ASP A 190 -19.45 -9.37 21.24
N HIS A 191 -19.05 -8.11 21.49
CA HIS A 191 -19.46 -6.97 20.67
C HIS A 191 -19.01 -7.11 19.21
N GLN A 192 -17.77 -7.54 18.96
CA GLN A 192 -17.25 -7.72 17.61
C GLN A 192 -18.03 -8.80 16.83
N GLN A 193 -18.39 -9.91 17.47
CA GLN A 193 -19.21 -10.97 16.86
C GLN A 193 -20.61 -10.46 16.50
N TRP A 194 -21.26 -9.78 17.44
CA TRP A 194 -22.59 -9.22 17.23
C TRP A 194 -22.62 -8.12 16.17
N LEU A 195 -21.66 -7.19 16.20
CA LEU A 195 -21.51 -6.13 15.20
C LEU A 195 -21.26 -6.70 13.81
N SER A 196 -20.47 -7.76 13.69
CA SER A 196 -20.25 -8.44 12.41
C SER A 196 -21.55 -9.00 11.84
N ALA A 197 -22.36 -9.67 12.67
CA ALA A 197 -23.67 -10.18 12.25
C ALA A 197 -24.66 -9.05 11.93
N TYR A 198 -24.69 -8.00 12.75
CA TYR A 198 -25.53 -6.83 12.56
C TYR A 198 -25.19 -6.08 11.26
N ALA A 199 -23.91 -5.85 10.98
CA ALA A 199 -23.44 -5.21 9.76
C ALA A 199 -23.77 -6.06 8.51
N ALA A 200 -23.60 -7.39 8.59
CA ALA A 200 -23.98 -8.29 7.49
C ALA A 200 -25.50 -8.26 7.22
N HIS A 201 -26.31 -8.19 8.26
CA HIS A 201 -27.77 -8.07 8.14
C HIS A 201 -28.17 -6.73 7.49
N GLN A 202 -27.57 -5.61 7.91
CA GLN A 202 -27.82 -4.31 7.31
C GLN A 202 -27.42 -4.26 5.82
N ALA A 203 -26.30 -4.89 5.47
CA ALA A 203 -25.87 -5.01 4.08
C ALA A 203 -26.88 -5.81 3.25
N ALA A 204 -27.41 -6.92 3.77
CA ALA A 204 -28.37 -7.76 3.06
C ALA A 204 -29.75 -7.09 2.90
N GLU A 205 -30.24 -6.39 3.93
CA GLU A 205 -31.57 -5.76 3.90
C GLU A 205 -31.61 -4.41 3.18
N LYS A 206 -30.60 -3.56 3.43
CA LYS A 206 -30.58 -2.16 2.98
C LYS A 206 -29.59 -1.90 1.84
N GLY A 207 -28.74 -2.87 1.50
CA GLY A 207 -27.63 -2.66 0.57
C GLY A 207 -26.53 -1.75 1.12
N ASP A 208 -26.51 -1.52 2.44
CA ASP A 208 -25.55 -0.65 3.10
C ASP A 208 -24.36 -1.45 3.63
N HIS A 209 -23.21 -1.27 2.98
CA HIS A 209 -21.96 -1.94 3.33
C HIS A 209 -21.04 -1.10 4.22
N THR A 210 -21.44 0.12 4.60
CA THR A 210 -20.58 1.05 5.34
C THR A 210 -20.22 0.52 6.72
N ALA A 211 -21.18 -0.10 7.41
CA ALA A 211 -21.00 -0.66 8.74
C ALA A 211 -19.87 -1.70 8.83
N GLN A 212 -19.62 -2.46 7.77
CA GLN A 212 -18.58 -3.49 7.75
C GLN A 212 -17.18 -2.91 7.97
N ALA A 213 -16.97 -1.66 7.56
CA ALA A 213 -15.66 -1.04 7.62
C ALA A 213 -15.28 -0.53 9.02
N PHE A 214 -16.23 -0.42 9.95
CA PHE A 214 -16.02 0.20 11.27
C PHE A 214 -16.33 -0.74 12.45
N ILE A 215 -16.46 -2.05 12.19
CA ILE A 215 -16.82 -3.06 13.21
C ILE A 215 -15.87 -3.02 14.40
N THR A 216 -14.57 -3.02 14.16
CA THR A 216 -13.54 -3.12 15.22
C THR A 216 -13.55 -1.89 16.12
N GLU A 217 -13.62 -0.70 15.54
CA GLU A 217 -13.70 0.53 16.32
C GLU A 217 -15.04 0.67 17.06
N ALA A 218 -16.16 0.31 16.42
CA ALA A 218 -17.47 0.33 17.07
C ALA A 218 -17.53 -0.68 18.24
N ALA A 219 -16.86 -1.83 18.13
CA ALA A 219 -16.80 -2.84 19.17
C ALA A 219 -16.03 -2.35 20.40
N VAL A 220 -14.85 -1.73 20.23
CA VAL A 220 -14.11 -1.17 21.37
C VAL A 220 -14.88 -0.02 22.01
N LEU A 221 -15.57 0.81 21.23
CA LEU A 221 -16.45 1.85 21.77
C LEU A 221 -17.58 1.28 22.61
N ALA A 222 -18.24 0.23 22.12
CA ALA A 222 -19.29 -0.44 22.86
C ALA A 222 -18.76 -1.01 24.19
N THR A 223 -17.58 -1.62 24.19
CA THR A 223 -16.90 -2.10 25.41
C THR A 223 -16.63 -0.97 26.41
N LEU A 224 -16.01 0.12 25.96
CA LEU A 224 -15.63 1.24 26.83
C LEU A 224 -16.82 1.99 27.42
N GLN A 225 -17.92 2.11 26.67
CA GLN A 225 -19.15 2.74 27.19
C GLN A 225 -19.81 1.90 28.29
N SER A 226 -19.53 0.60 28.30
CA SER A 226 -20.16 -0.38 29.17
C SER A 226 -19.58 -0.42 30.59
N ASP A 227 -18.32 0.02 30.76
CA ASP A 227 -17.57 -0.01 32.02
C ASP A 227 -17.73 1.26 32.89
N THR A 228 -18.49 2.26 32.45
CA THR A 228 -18.50 3.60 33.06
C THR A 228 -19.33 3.76 34.34
N GLN A 229 -19.95 2.69 34.87
CA GLN A 229 -20.94 2.84 35.96
C GLN A 229 -20.55 2.35 37.36
N ASP A 230 -19.58 1.45 37.56
CA ASP A 230 -19.41 0.81 38.89
C ASP A 230 -17.97 0.60 39.38
N SER A 231 -16.95 1.14 38.72
CA SER A 231 -15.55 0.91 39.11
C SER A 231 -15.10 1.88 40.22
N GLU A 232 -14.95 1.38 41.45
CA GLU A 232 -14.35 2.12 42.59
C GLU A 232 -12.83 2.35 42.45
N GLU A 233 -12.18 1.72 41.46
CA GLU A 233 -10.74 1.85 41.20
C GLU A 233 -10.42 3.12 40.40
N GLU A 234 -9.34 3.81 40.78
CA GLU A 234 -8.77 4.93 40.00
C GLU A 234 -8.14 4.39 38.69
N VAL A 235 -8.97 4.15 37.67
CA VAL A 235 -8.55 3.75 36.32
C VAL A 235 -8.25 4.98 35.46
N ALA A 236 -7.48 4.79 34.37
CA ALA A 236 -7.25 5.87 33.40
C ALA A 236 -8.58 6.38 32.81
N GLN A 237 -8.87 7.67 32.98
CA GLN A 237 -10.09 8.26 32.42
C GLN A 237 -9.90 8.57 30.94
N LEU A 238 -10.61 7.84 30.09
CA LEU A 238 -10.65 8.07 28.64
C LEU A 238 -11.83 9.01 28.30
N SER A 239 -11.56 10.09 27.58
CA SER A 239 -12.58 10.97 27.02
C SER A 239 -12.65 10.77 25.51
N VAL A 240 -13.68 10.06 25.07
CA VAL A 240 -13.88 9.74 23.67
C VAL A 240 -14.57 10.90 22.95
N LYS A 241 -14.00 11.31 21.81
CA LYS A 241 -14.57 12.35 20.95
C LYS A 241 -14.58 11.91 19.50
N ALA A 242 -15.74 12.01 18.84
CA ALA A 242 -15.82 11.81 17.40
C ALA A 242 -15.28 13.01 16.63
N VAL A 243 -14.50 12.71 15.59
CA VAL A 243 -14.13 13.71 14.57
C VAL A 243 -15.36 14.08 13.72
N GLU A 244 -15.40 15.29 13.18
CA GLU A 244 -16.58 15.79 12.44
C GLU A 244 -16.65 15.33 10.96
N PHE A 245 -15.71 14.51 10.52
CA PHE A 245 -15.61 13.98 9.15
C PHE A 245 -15.61 12.46 9.12
N SER A 246 -15.94 11.88 7.96
CA SER A 246 -15.86 10.44 7.74
C SER A 246 -14.46 10.03 7.31
N LEU A 247 -13.97 8.90 7.81
CA LEU A 247 -12.74 8.26 7.31
C LEU A 247 -12.97 7.50 6.00
N MET A 248 -14.22 7.34 5.60
CA MET A 248 -14.63 6.71 4.37
C MET A 248 -14.82 7.77 3.27
N THR A 249 -14.28 7.50 2.09
CA THR A 249 -14.45 8.33 0.90
C THR A 249 -14.74 7.48 -0.32
N THR A 250 -15.55 8.02 -1.23
CA THR A 250 -15.90 7.36 -2.50
C THR A 250 -15.27 8.10 -3.66
N VAL A 251 -14.36 7.42 -4.36
CA VAL A 251 -13.66 7.92 -5.53
C VAL A 251 -14.38 7.43 -6.79
N LYS A 252 -14.71 8.32 -7.72
CA LYS A 252 -15.50 8.00 -8.92
C LYS A 252 -14.75 8.29 -10.22
N GLY A 253 -15.14 7.58 -11.28
CA GLY A 253 -14.61 7.76 -12.64
C GLY A 253 -13.17 7.27 -12.78
N LEU A 254 -12.86 6.18 -12.08
CA LEU A 254 -11.63 5.41 -12.27
C LEU A 254 -11.73 4.62 -13.58
N LEU A 255 -10.59 4.49 -14.26
CA LEU A 255 -10.47 3.90 -15.60
C LEU A 255 -9.91 2.47 -15.56
N GLY A 256 -9.18 2.12 -14.51
CA GLY A 256 -8.57 0.81 -14.35
C GLY A 256 -9.59 -0.30 -14.12
N GLU A 257 -9.12 -1.53 -14.32
CA GLU A 257 -9.87 -2.74 -14.01
C GLU A 257 -9.25 -3.40 -12.77
N HIS A 258 -10.03 -3.53 -11.70
CA HIS A 258 -9.58 -4.14 -10.47
C HIS A 258 -10.77 -4.71 -9.69
N ALA A 259 -10.57 -5.82 -8.97
CA ALA A 259 -11.65 -6.52 -8.26
C ALA A 259 -12.35 -5.69 -7.16
N ARG A 260 -11.70 -4.62 -6.69
CA ARG A 260 -12.28 -3.65 -5.73
C ARG A 260 -13.00 -2.47 -6.38
N LEU A 261 -12.96 -2.36 -7.71
CA LEU A 261 -13.69 -1.34 -8.43
C LEU A 261 -15.06 -1.87 -8.79
N ASP A 262 -16.08 -1.06 -8.49
CA ASP A 262 -17.44 -1.28 -8.96
C ASP A 262 -17.80 -0.15 -9.93
N ASN A 263 -17.88 -0.46 -11.23
CA ASN A 263 -18.24 0.50 -12.28
C ASN A 263 -17.43 1.81 -12.22
N GLY A 264 -16.11 1.70 -12.09
CA GLY A 264 -15.20 2.87 -11.99
C GLY A 264 -15.32 3.64 -10.68
N THR A 265 -15.92 3.04 -9.63
CA THR A 265 -16.04 3.60 -8.29
C THR A 265 -15.24 2.77 -7.29
N LEU A 266 -14.54 3.45 -6.39
CA LEU A 266 -13.79 2.85 -5.29
C LEU A 266 -14.20 3.51 -3.98
N THR A 267 -14.74 2.73 -3.06
CA THR A 267 -14.91 3.17 -1.67
C THR A 267 -13.66 2.79 -0.88
N VAL A 268 -13.12 3.77 -0.15
CA VAL A 268 -11.86 3.65 0.59
C VAL A 268 -12.10 4.11 2.02
N VAL A 269 -11.62 3.35 2.99
CA VAL A 269 -11.46 3.81 4.36
C VAL A 269 -9.98 4.06 4.61
N LEU A 270 -9.66 5.23 5.17
CA LEU A 270 -8.29 5.74 5.22
C LEU A 270 -7.30 4.77 5.85
N ASP A 271 -7.61 4.27 7.05
CA ASP A 271 -6.71 3.39 7.81
C ASP A 271 -6.53 2.03 7.11
N GLU A 272 -7.62 1.41 6.64
CA GLU A 272 -7.57 0.18 5.83
C GLU A 272 -6.70 0.37 4.58
N PHE A 273 -6.84 1.51 3.90
CA PHE A 273 -6.04 1.82 2.72
C PHE A 273 -4.55 1.90 3.05
N LEU A 274 -4.18 2.59 4.12
CA LEU A 274 -2.80 2.73 4.57
C LEU A 274 -2.21 1.38 4.97
N GLN A 275 -2.96 0.57 5.73
CA GLN A 275 -2.54 -0.77 6.12
C GLN A 275 -2.34 -1.69 4.92
N ARG A 276 -3.28 -1.68 3.97
CA ARG A 276 -3.17 -2.45 2.73
C ARG A 276 -1.97 -2.02 1.89
N CYS A 277 -1.71 -0.71 1.78
CA CYS A 277 -0.53 -0.21 1.08
C CYS A 277 0.77 -0.62 1.77
N ALA A 278 0.83 -0.54 3.10
CA ALA A 278 1.97 -1.03 3.88
C ALA A 278 2.19 -2.53 3.68
N HIS A 279 1.13 -3.34 3.73
CA HIS A 279 1.21 -4.78 3.47
C HIS A 279 1.70 -5.07 2.04
N HIS A 280 1.18 -4.33 1.06
CA HIS A 280 1.60 -4.45 -0.32
C HIS A 280 3.11 -4.19 -0.49
N GLN A 281 3.59 -3.10 0.13
CA GLN A 281 5.00 -2.71 0.05
C GLN A 281 5.94 -3.67 0.79
N HIS A 282 5.58 -4.12 1.99
CA HIS A 282 6.47 -4.91 2.84
C HIS A 282 6.36 -6.42 2.64
N HIS A 283 5.25 -6.92 2.08
CA HIS A 283 5.04 -8.35 1.87
C HIS A 283 4.77 -8.69 0.40
N THR A 284 3.79 -8.05 -0.23
CA THR A 284 3.38 -8.46 -1.59
C THR A 284 4.48 -8.24 -2.62
N LEU A 285 5.09 -7.05 -2.67
CA LEU A 285 6.15 -6.75 -3.64
C LEU A 285 7.39 -7.64 -3.44
N PRO A 286 7.97 -7.77 -2.22
CA PRO A 286 9.11 -8.66 -2.01
C PRO A 286 8.84 -10.13 -2.35
N GLN A 287 7.64 -10.63 -2.02
CA GLN A 287 7.25 -12.00 -2.36
C GLN A 287 7.06 -12.19 -3.87
N TYR A 288 6.53 -11.18 -4.55
CA TYR A 288 6.38 -11.20 -6.01
C TYR A 288 7.74 -11.19 -6.72
N ASP A 289 8.68 -10.35 -6.27
CA ASP A 289 10.04 -10.32 -6.81
C ASP A 289 10.75 -11.67 -6.60
N ALA A 290 10.65 -12.24 -5.39
CA ALA A 290 11.20 -13.57 -5.09
C ALA A 290 10.59 -14.67 -5.98
N TYR A 291 9.28 -14.61 -6.23
CA TYR A 291 8.60 -15.51 -7.15
C TYR A 291 9.14 -15.38 -8.59
N LEU A 292 9.33 -14.15 -9.09
CA LEU A 292 9.86 -13.91 -10.44
C LEU A 292 11.29 -14.45 -10.58
N GLU A 293 12.14 -14.24 -9.58
CA GLU A 293 13.51 -14.76 -9.54
C GLU A 293 13.53 -16.29 -9.54
N GLN A 294 12.71 -16.92 -8.71
CA GLN A 294 12.61 -18.38 -8.65
C GLN A 294 12.09 -18.96 -9.96
N ARG A 295 11.07 -18.33 -10.57
CA ARG A 295 10.53 -18.74 -11.87
C ARG A 295 11.58 -18.63 -12.97
N ALA A 296 12.35 -17.54 -13.01
CA ALA A 296 13.42 -17.35 -13.97
C ALA A 296 14.51 -18.42 -13.82
N THR A 297 14.87 -18.75 -12.58
CA THR A 297 15.84 -19.81 -12.26
C THR A 297 15.37 -21.16 -12.78
N LEU A 298 14.13 -21.57 -12.45
CA LEU A 298 13.57 -22.84 -12.91
C LEU A 298 13.48 -22.94 -14.43
N LEU A 299 13.11 -21.85 -15.11
CA LEU A 299 13.09 -21.80 -16.57
C LEU A 299 14.50 -21.93 -17.17
N SER A 300 15.50 -21.32 -16.56
CA SER A 300 16.91 -21.43 -16.98
C SER A 300 17.43 -22.86 -16.81
N ASP A 301 17.14 -23.49 -15.68
CA ASP A 301 17.55 -24.86 -15.38
C ASP A 301 16.89 -25.85 -16.35
N ALA A 302 15.58 -25.71 -16.60
CA ALA A 302 14.86 -26.52 -17.57
C ALA A 302 15.43 -26.36 -19.00
N LYS A 303 15.74 -25.13 -19.42
CA LYS A 303 16.38 -24.87 -20.73
C LYS A 303 17.74 -25.56 -20.85
N THR A 304 18.51 -25.57 -19.77
CA THR A 304 19.84 -26.20 -19.72
C THR A 304 19.72 -27.72 -19.75
N GLN A 305 18.81 -28.30 -18.97
CA GLN A 305 18.56 -29.75 -18.94
C GLN A 305 18.06 -30.29 -20.28
N LEU A 306 17.13 -29.57 -20.93
CA LEU A 306 16.58 -29.95 -22.23
C LEU A 306 17.53 -29.65 -23.41
N ARG A 307 18.70 -29.05 -23.14
CA ARG A 307 19.72 -28.68 -24.13
C ARG A 307 19.12 -27.98 -25.35
N LEU A 308 18.17 -27.07 -25.14
CA LEU A 308 17.48 -26.38 -26.25
C LEU A 308 18.46 -25.62 -27.17
N ASN A 309 19.62 -25.23 -26.67
CA ASN A 309 20.72 -24.63 -27.43
C ASN A 309 21.40 -25.58 -28.44
N GLU A 310 21.19 -26.90 -28.34
CA GLU A 310 21.64 -27.89 -29.33
C GLU A 310 20.65 -28.04 -30.50
N PHE A 311 19.39 -27.63 -30.31
CA PHE A 311 18.34 -27.66 -31.34
C PHE A 311 18.15 -26.32 -32.04
N LEU A 312 18.79 -25.24 -31.56
CA LEU A 312 18.83 -23.96 -32.25
C LEU A 312 19.82 -24.02 -33.43
N PRO A 313 19.39 -23.67 -34.66
CA PRO A 313 20.27 -23.67 -35.83
C PRO A 313 21.42 -22.68 -35.60
N ARG A 314 22.64 -23.19 -35.49
CA ARG A 314 23.84 -22.35 -35.43
C ARG A 314 24.16 -21.86 -36.84
N PRO A 315 24.32 -20.55 -37.09
CA PRO A 315 24.72 -20.07 -38.40
C PRO A 315 26.08 -20.67 -38.74
N LEU A 316 26.15 -21.40 -39.86
CA LEU A 316 27.34 -22.10 -40.32
C LEU A 316 28.52 -21.14 -40.39
N THR A 317 29.56 -21.44 -39.60
CA THR A 317 30.84 -20.71 -39.56
C THR A 317 31.59 -20.68 -40.90
N SER A 318 31.09 -21.38 -41.92
CA SER A 318 31.62 -21.31 -43.29
C SER A 318 31.19 -20.05 -44.06
N PHE A 319 30.28 -19.23 -43.53
CA PHE A 319 29.87 -17.98 -44.18
C PHE A 319 30.88 -16.82 -44.06
N VAL A 320 32.06 -17.06 -43.46
CA VAL A 320 33.16 -16.08 -43.43
C VAL A 320 34.39 -16.64 -44.11
N ARG A 321 34.24 -17.03 -45.39
CA ARG A 321 35.38 -17.22 -46.30
C ARG A 321 35.07 -16.78 -47.73
N ASN A 322 34.55 -15.57 -47.86
CA ASN A 322 34.93 -14.72 -48.98
C ASN A 322 34.74 -13.25 -48.60
N LYS A 323 35.84 -12.52 -48.70
CA LYS A 323 36.08 -11.15 -48.25
C LYS A 323 35.36 -10.14 -49.17
N LEU A 324 34.03 -10.27 -49.33
CA LEU A 324 33.25 -9.48 -50.29
C LEU A 324 31.84 -9.05 -49.82
N ILE A 325 31.43 -9.36 -48.59
CA ILE A 325 30.09 -8.97 -48.08
C ILE A 325 30.18 -7.94 -46.93
N SER A 326 31.27 -7.91 -46.18
CA SER A 326 31.43 -6.95 -45.07
C SER A 326 31.55 -5.49 -45.53
N ASP A 327 32.08 -5.25 -46.73
CA ASP A 327 32.38 -3.89 -47.20
C ASP A 327 31.27 -3.26 -48.07
N SER A 328 30.25 -4.03 -48.50
CA SER A 328 29.24 -3.50 -49.44
C SER A 328 27.80 -3.42 -48.90
N TYR A 329 27.39 -4.24 -47.93
CA TYR A 329 25.96 -4.30 -47.56
C TYR A 329 25.58 -3.52 -46.29
N LEU A 330 26.50 -3.37 -45.33
CA LEU A 330 26.24 -2.64 -44.08
C LEU A 330 25.98 -1.13 -44.27
N PRO A 331 26.67 -0.41 -45.18
CA PRO A 331 26.36 1.00 -45.44
C PRO A 331 24.99 1.21 -46.09
N LEU A 332 24.57 0.31 -47.00
CA LEU A 332 23.31 0.45 -47.75
C LEU A 332 22.05 0.13 -46.94
N ILE A 333 22.17 -0.73 -45.91
CA ILE A 333 21.07 -1.02 -44.98
C ILE A 333 20.97 0.08 -43.92
N GLY A 334 22.10 0.57 -43.41
CA GLY A 334 22.15 1.67 -42.44
C GLY A 334 21.57 2.98 -42.97
N ASP A 335 21.93 3.39 -44.19
CA ASP A 335 21.48 4.65 -44.78
C ASP A 335 19.98 4.64 -45.15
N ASN A 336 19.41 3.48 -45.49
CA ASN A 336 17.97 3.34 -45.73
C ASN A 336 17.16 3.22 -44.43
N LEU A 337 17.67 2.52 -43.41
CA LEU A 337 17.03 2.47 -42.10
C LEU A 337 17.05 3.85 -41.43
N ALA A 338 18.15 4.60 -41.52
CA ALA A 338 18.25 5.94 -40.95
C ALA A 338 17.31 6.96 -41.65
N LYS A 339 17.10 6.83 -42.97
CA LYS A 339 16.10 7.61 -43.71
C LYS A 339 14.66 7.20 -43.42
N GLN A 340 14.41 5.95 -43.00
CA GLN A 340 13.08 5.44 -42.66
C GLN A 340 12.73 5.51 -41.16
N MET A 341 13.71 5.57 -40.25
CA MET A 341 13.53 5.73 -38.80
C MET A 341 13.51 7.19 -38.33
N GLY A 342 13.74 8.14 -39.25
CA GLY A 342 13.42 9.55 -39.06
C GLY A 342 14.49 10.37 -38.32
N THR A 343 15.05 11.33 -39.03
CA THR A 343 15.58 12.57 -38.46
C THR A 343 14.48 13.32 -37.71
N VAL A 344 14.80 13.81 -36.52
CA VAL A 344 13.97 14.65 -35.66
C VAL A 344 13.43 15.86 -36.45
N GLY A 345 12.11 15.91 -36.67
CA GLY A 345 11.40 17.02 -37.30
C GLY A 345 9.93 16.67 -37.61
N GLU A 346 9.03 17.55 -37.20
CA GLU A 346 7.57 17.41 -37.16
C GLU A 346 6.90 16.92 -38.46
N ASN A 347 6.21 15.78 -38.41
CA ASN A 347 4.81 15.59 -38.85
C ASN A 347 4.41 14.10 -38.87
N LYS A 348 3.29 13.79 -38.20
CA LYS A 348 2.64 12.47 -38.17
C LYS A 348 2.25 12.01 -39.59
N ARG A 349 2.68 10.80 -39.97
CA ARG A 349 1.81 9.79 -40.62
C ARG A 349 2.22 8.38 -40.20
N THR A 350 1.20 7.59 -39.91
CA THR A 350 1.17 6.15 -39.67
C THR A 350 1.61 5.38 -40.92
N ASP A 351 2.13 4.17 -40.72
CA ASP A 351 2.49 3.14 -41.73
C ASP A 351 4.00 3.00 -42.03
N LEU A 352 4.78 2.73 -40.98
CA LEU A 352 6.14 2.19 -41.10
C LEU A 352 6.10 0.66 -41.27
N MET A 353 5.64 0.20 -42.44
CA MET A 353 5.84 -1.18 -42.92
C MET A 353 6.88 -1.14 -44.05
N GLY A 354 8.16 -1.06 -43.68
CA GLY A 354 9.26 -1.11 -44.64
C GLY A 354 9.54 -2.56 -45.06
N MET A 355 9.09 -2.99 -46.25
CA MET A 355 9.50 -4.29 -46.81
C MET A 355 10.95 -4.23 -47.29
N LEU A 356 11.79 -5.10 -46.73
CA LEU A 356 13.20 -5.23 -47.10
C LEU A 356 13.35 -6.31 -48.18
N LEU A 357 13.50 -5.90 -49.45
CA LEU A 357 13.61 -6.82 -50.58
C LEU A 357 15.08 -7.29 -50.74
N LEU A 358 15.35 -8.54 -50.36
CA LEU A 358 16.66 -9.17 -50.46
C LEU A 358 16.78 -10.02 -51.75
N ILE A 359 17.44 -9.48 -52.77
CA ILE A 359 17.75 -10.21 -54.02
C ILE A 359 19.17 -10.80 -53.92
N SER A 360 19.29 -12.08 -53.55
CA SER A 360 20.54 -12.85 -53.71
C SER A 360 20.58 -13.73 -54.98
N PRO A 361 21.77 -14.06 -55.52
CA PRO A 361 21.93 -15.07 -56.58
C PRO A 361 21.61 -16.50 -56.10
N PRO A 362 21.27 -17.45 -57.00
CA PRO A 362 20.89 -18.81 -56.61
C PRO A 362 22.08 -19.54 -55.95
N GLY A 363 21.86 -20.13 -54.77
CA GLY A 363 22.86 -20.92 -54.05
C GLY A 363 23.53 -20.23 -52.86
N TYR A 364 23.26 -18.94 -52.62
CA TYR A 364 23.76 -18.22 -51.43
C TYR A 364 22.60 -17.91 -50.47
N GLY A 365 22.61 -18.61 -49.33
CA GLY A 365 21.54 -18.73 -48.33
C GLY A 365 20.82 -17.44 -47.94
N LYS A 366 19.71 -17.14 -48.63
CA LYS A 366 18.78 -16.05 -48.32
C LYS A 366 18.22 -16.18 -46.90
N THR A 367 17.86 -17.40 -46.51
CA THR A 367 17.20 -17.69 -45.24
C THR A 367 18.12 -17.42 -44.05
N THR A 368 19.39 -17.82 -44.15
CA THR A 368 20.39 -17.61 -43.09
C THR A 368 20.77 -16.14 -42.91
N LEU A 369 20.72 -15.35 -43.99
CA LEU A 369 20.95 -13.90 -43.95
C LEU A 369 19.78 -13.15 -43.30
N ILE A 370 18.54 -13.57 -43.59
CA ILE A 370 17.33 -13.04 -42.93
C ILE A 370 17.38 -13.32 -41.42
N GLU A 371 17.71 -14.56 -41.03
CA GLU A 371 17.82 -14.95 -39.61
C GLU A 371 18.93 -14.16 -38.89
N TYR A 372 20.08 -13.95 -39.53
CA TYR A 372 21.18 -13.17 -38.95
C TYR A 372 20.79 -11.70 -38.71
N VAL A 373 20.07 -11.09 -39.67
CA VAL A 373 19.63 -9.70 -39.56
C VAL A 373 18.53 -9.55 -38.50
N ALA A 374 17.57 -10.48 -38.43
CA ALA A 374 16.54 -10.51 -37.39
C ALA A 374 17.16 -10.62 -35.99
N HIS A 375 18.15 -11.50 -35.82
CA HIS A 375 18.89 -11.66 -34.57
C HIS A 375 19.70 -10.41 -34.19
N LYS A 376 20.33 -9.74 -35.16
CA LYS A 376 21.11 -8.50 -34.91
C LYS A 376 20.24 -7.29 -34.58
N LEU A 377 19.00 -7.23 -35.07
CA LEU A 377 18.06 -6.14 -34.83
C LEU A 377 17.12 -6.40 -33.63
N GLY A 378 17.27 -7.53 -32.94
CA GLY A 378 16.47 -7.86 -31.76
C GLY A 378 15.01 -8.19 -32.06
N TRP A 379 14.66 -8.42 -33.32
CA TRP A 379 13.33 -8.88 -33.72
C TRP A 379 13.34 -10.40 -33.75
N CYS A 380 13.08 -11.01 -32.60
CA CYS A 380 12.76 -12.43 -32.56
C CYS A 380 11.25 -12.60 -32.74
N SER A 381 10.86 -13.47 -33.69
CA SER A 381 9.59 -14.17 -33.66
C SER A 381 9.51 -15.13 -32.48
#